data_AF-A0A662UJH2-F1
#
_entry.id   AF-A0A662UJH2-F1
#
_cell.length_a   1.000
_cell.length_b   1.000
_cell.length_c   1.000
_cell.angle_alpha   90.00
_cell.angle_beta   90.00
_cell.angle_gamma   90.00
#
_symmetry.space_group_name_H-M   'P 1'
#
loop_
_entity.id
_entity.type
_entity.pdbx_description
1 polymer ?
#
loop_
_entity_poly.entity_id
_entity_poly.type
_entity_poly.pdbx_seq_one_letter_code
_entity_poly.pdbx_strand_id
1 'polypeptide(L)'
;MHRLFRLLRIIINSFGLVLLLVLAFVLWKSNPALSVLLALAAVDQLEDVYYYVYMKRFFPEWFMPFDMLLESALFCVGLGMLVFSLVYHAYFETWFFKALIPLSILVMWSSVEDVMMWRKPEIKLGMVTHYVCPKEKVRGEEKFVRRK
;
A
#
# COMPACT_ATOMS: atom_id res chain seq x y z
N MET A 1 -3.36 -8.95 -14.26
CA MET A 1 -2.41 -7.85 -13.97
C MET A 1 -1.00 -8.31 -14.28
N HIS A 2 -0.28 -7.66 -15.20
CA HIS A 2 1.09 -8.05 -15.56
C HIS A 2 2.01 -7.96 -14.32
N ARG A 3 2.93 -8.92 -14.13
CA ARG A 3 3.84 -8.99 -12.98
C ARG A 3 4.57 -7.66 -12.70
N LEU A 4 4.91 -6.93 -13.76
CA LEU A 4 5.61 -5.65 -13.70
C LEU A 4 4.77 -4.55 -13.02
N PHE A 5 3.47 -4.46 -13.31
CA PHE A 5 2.57 -3.51 -12.67
C PHE A 5 2.43 -3.78 -11.17
N ARG A 6 2.31 -5.06 -10.79
CA ARG A 6 2.24 -5.45 -9.38
C ARG A 6 3.52 -5.06 -8.62
N LEU A 7 4.68 -5.29 -9.22
CA LEU A 7 5.95 -4.86 -8.64
C LEU A 7 6.03 -3.34 -8.50
N LEU A 8 5.59 -2.61 -9.51
CA LEU A 8 5.55 -1.14 -9.47
C LEU A 8 4.69 -0.63 -8.31
N ARG A 9 3.48 -1.19 -8.13
CA ARG A 9 2.59 -0.85 -7.00
C ARG A 9 3.25 -1.12 -5.64
N ILE A 10 3.87 -2.29 -5.49
CA ILE A 10 4.60 -2.63 -4.25
C ILE A 10 5.70 -1.61 -3.96
N ILE A 11 6.48 -1.22 -4.98
CA ILE A 11 7.57 -0.26 -4.81
C ILE A 11 7.02 1.12 -4.42
N ILE A 12 5.99 1.61 -5.10
CA ILE A 12 5.41 2.93 -4.84
C ILE A 12 4.77 2.98 -3.45
N ASN A 13 3.96 1.99 -3.08
CA ASN A 13 3.29 2.00 -1.77
C ASN A 13 4.29 1.73 -0.63
N SER A 14 5.36 0.97 -0.87
CA SER A 14 6.48 0.86 0.09
C SER A 14 7.22 2.19 0.27
N PHE A 15 7.41 2.95 -0.80
CA PHE A 15 7.96 4.30 -0.71
C PHE A 15 7.01 5.24 0.06
N GLY A 16 5.71 5.19 -0.24
CA GLY A 16 4.66 5.93 0.46
C GLY A 16 4.65 5.63 1.96
N LEU A 17 4.70 4.35 2.34
CA LEU A 17 4.82 3.88 3.72
C LEU A 17 5.99 4.56 4.46
N VAL A 18 7.21 4.47 3.91
CA VAL A 18 8.40 5.04 4.53
C VAL A 18 8.29 6.55 4.63
N LEU A 19 7.86 7.20 3.55
CA LEU A 19 7.68 8.66 3.51
C LEU A 19 6.69 9.14 4.58
N LEU A 20 5.53 8.51 4.68
CA LEU A 20 4.48 8.86 5.63
C LEU A 20 4.95 8.68 7.08
N LEU A 21 5.70 7.60 7.38
CA LEU A 21 6.27 7.39 8.72
C LEU A 21 7.28 8.47 9.09
N VAL A 22 8.15 8.86 8.15
CA VAL A 22 9.12 9.95 8.38
C VAL A 22 8.38 11.27 8.62
N LEU A 23 7.39 11.60 7.79
CA LEU A 23 6.59 12.82 7.96
C LEU A 23 5.80 12.82 9.27
N ALA A 24 5.20 11.69 9.64
CA ALA A 24 4.51 11.53 10.91
C ALA A 24 5.46 11.78 12.08
N PHE A 25 6.65 11.18 12.07
CA PHE A 25 7.65 11.38 13.12
C PHE A 25 8.08 12.85 13.24
N VAL A 26 8.37 13.49 12.10
CA VAL A 26 8.80 14.90 12.07
C VAL A 26 7.68 15.83 12.56
N LEU A 27 6.43 15.57 12.18
CA LEU A 27 5.29 16.41 12.53
C LEU A 27 4.76 16.17 13.95
N TRP A 28 5.22 15.13 14.66
CA TRP A 28 4.74 14.79 16.00
C TRP A 28 4.76 15.97 16.97
N LYS A 29 5.83 16.78 16.93
CA LYS A 29 5.97 17.96 17.80
C LYS A 29 5.14 19.17 17.35
N SER A 30 4.95 19.34 16.05
CA SER A 30 4.29 20.53 15.49
C SER A 30 2.77 20.36 15.41
N ASN A 31 2.30 19.22 14.91
CA ASN A 31 0.89 18.90 14.79
C ASN A 31 0.67 17.40 15.03
N PRO A 32 0.41 16.99 16.30
CA PRO A 32 0.27 15.59 16.65
C PRO A 32 -0.96 14.95 15.99
N ALA A 33 -2.03 15.70 15.73
CA ALA A 33 -3.21 15.18 15.05
C ALA A 33 -2.91 14.78 13.60
N LEU A 34 -2.20 15.65 12.86
CA LEU A 34 -1.75 15.35 11.51
C LEU A 34 -0.73 14.21 11.50
N SER A 35 0.16 14.16 12.49
CA SER A 35 1.12 13.06 12.66
C SER A 35 0.42 11.70 12.83
N VAL A 36 -0.62 11.64 13.67
CA VAL A 36 -1.44 10.43 13.83
C VAL A 36 -2.15 10.07 12.53
N LEU A 37 -2.73 11.04 11.82
CA LEU A 37 -3.37 10.81 10.52
C LEU A 37 -2.38 10.21 9.50
N LEU A 38 -1.17 10.76 9.41
CA LEU A 38 -0.12 10.26 8.51
C LEU A 38 0.38 8.87 8.93
N ALA A 39 0.45 8.59 10.23
CA ALA A 39 0.79 7.27 10.74
C ALA A 39 -0.31 6.24 10.39
N LEU A 40 -1.59 6.62 10.46
CA LEU A 40 -2.68 5.77 10.00
C LEU A 40 -2.62 5.54 8.49
N ALA A 41 -2.34 6.57 7.71
CA ALA A 41 -2.14 6.42 6.26
C ALA A 41 -0.93 5.54 5.94
N ALA A 42 0.10 5.53 6.78
CA ALA A 42 1.22 4.61 6.62
C ALA A 42 0.78 3.15 6.84
N VAL A 43 -0.11 2.87 7.79
CA VAL A 43 -0.68 1.53 8.01
C VAL A 43 -1.51 1.07 6.80
N ASP A 44 -2.23 1.98 6.17
CA ASP A 44 -2.98 1.74 4.94
C ASP A 44 -2.04 1.33 3.78
N GLN A 45 -0.95 2.08 3.58
CA GLN A 45 0.09 1.72 2.59
C GLN A 45 0.78 0.38 2.88
N LEU A 46 0.90 0.00 4.15
CA LEU A 46 1.38 -1.32 4.55
C LEU A 46 0.39 -2.42 4.10
N GLU A 47 -0.91 -2.18 4.28
CA GLU A 47 -1.94 -3.11 3.83
C GLU A 47 -1.89 -3.30 2.31
N ASP A 48 -1.75 -2.23 1.53
CA ASP A 48 -1.64 -2.37 0.08
C ASP A 48 -0.46 -3.22 -0.34
N VAL A 49 0.71 -2.97 0.25
CA VAL A 49 1.90 -3.78 -0.02
C VAL A 49 1.62 -5.24 0.34
N TYR A 50 0.97 -5.48 1.48
CA TYR A 50 0.55 -6.83 1.88
C TYR A 50 -0.42 -7.46 0.88
N TYR A 51 -1.43 -6.71 0.41
CA TYR A 51 -2.42 -7.15 -0.56
C TYR A 51 -1.76 -7.50 -1.90
N TYR A 52 -0.85 -6.67 -2.41
CA TYR A 52 -0.16 -6.95 -3.67
C TYR A 52 0.85 -8.10 -3.57
N VAL A 53 1.36 -8.40 -2.37
CA VAL A 53 2.26 -9.56 -2.14
C VAL A 53 1.49 -10.86 -1.95
N TYR A 54 0.48 -10.86 -1.07
CA TYR A 54 -0.21 -12.07 -0.61
C TYR A 54 -1.60 -12.28 -1.21
N MET A 55 -2.15 -11.28 -1.90
CA MET A 55 -3.50 -11.27 -2.48
C MET A 55 -4.59 -11.55 -1.44
N LYS A 56 -4.38 -11.06 -0.21
CA LYS A 56 -5.31 -11.16 0.93
C LYS A 56 -5.47 -9.79 1.55
N ARG A 57 -6.69 -9.41 1.89
CA ARG A 57 -7.00 -8.17 2.63
C ARG A 57 -6.88 -8.41 4.13
N PHE A 58 -6.34 -7.42 4.83
CA PHE A 58 -6.25 -7.45 6.29
C PHE A 58 -7.49 -6.81 6.91
N PHE A 59 -7.99 -5.72 6.31
CA PHE A 59 -9.16 -5.01 6.79
C PHE A 59 -10.48 -5.55 6.22
N PRO A 60 -11.55 -5.52 7.03
CA PRO A 60 -12.89 -5.86 6.58
C PRO A 60 -13.47 -4.75 5.70
N GLU A 61 -14.42 -5.11 4.82
CA GLU A 61 -15.02 -4.19 3.83
C GLU A 61 -15.67 -2.92 4.43
N TRP A 62 -16.15 -2.97 5.68
CA TRP A 62 -16.73 -1.80 6.34
C TRP A 62 -15.70 -0.70 6.65
N PHE A 63 -14.40 -1.01 6.61
CA PHE A 63 -13.31 -0.05 6.83
C PHE A 63 -12.99 0.79 5.57
N MET A 64 -13.59 0.47 4.42
CA MET A 64 -13.41 1.14 3.13
C MET A 64 -13.49 2.69 3.15
N PRO A 65 -14.42 3.36 3.87
CA PRO A 65 -14.44 4.83 3.88
C PRO A 65 -13.22 5.44 4.56
N PHE A 66 -12.61 4.73 5.52
CA PHE A 66 -11.38 5.18 6.17
C PHE A 66 -10.19 5.05 5.23
N ASP A 67 -10.06 3.90 4.55
CA ASP A 67 -9.07 3.67 3.49
C ASP A 67 -9.12 4.81 2.44
N MET A 68 -10.30 5.13 1.90
CA MET A 68 -10.45 6.27 0.97
C MET A 68 -9.93 7.62 1.51
N LEU A 69 -10.09 7.89 2.81
CA LEU A 69 -9.60 9.12 3.43
C LEU A 69 -8.07 9.08 3.60
N LEU A 70 -7.52 7.92 3.95
CA LEU A 70 -6.08 7.72 4.13
C LEU A 70 -5.35 7.78 2.79
N GLU A 71 -5.91 7.18 1.75
CA GLU A 71 -5.44 7.33 0.37
C GLU A 71 -5.49 8.78 -0.12
N SER A 72 -6.55 9.50 0.22
CA SER A 72 -6.66 10.94 -0.07
C SER A 72 -5.57 11.75 0.64
N ALA A 73 -5.14 11.33 1.84
CA ALA A 73 -4.03 11.94 2.54
C ALA A 73 -2.70 11.68 1.82
N LEU A 74 -2.47 10.47 1.32
CA LEU A 74 -1.30 10.16 0.49
C LEU A 74 -1.28 10.99 -0.80
N PHE A 75 -2.43 11.14 -1.45
CA PHE A 75 -2.57 12.02 -2.62
C PHE A 75 -2.17 13.46 -2.29
N CYS A 76 -2.64 14.01 -1.17
CA CYS A 76 -2.26 15.34 -0.70
C CYS A 76 -0.75 15.46 -0.43
N VAL A 77 -0.12 14.43 0.13
CA VAL A 77 1.33 14.38 0.34
C VAL A 77 2.06 14.38 -1.00
N GLY A 78 1.64 13.57 -1.96
CA GLY A 78 2.18 13.56 -3.32
C GLY A 78 2.03 14.91 -4.02
N LEU A 79 0.87 15.56 -3.90
CA LEU A 79 0.65 16.91 -4.42
C LEU A 79 1.57 17.94 -3.75
N GLY A 80 1.76 17.84 -2.42
CA GLY A 80 2.71 18.66 -1.68
C GLY A 80 4.14 18.48 -2.17
N MET A 81 4.57 17.24 -2.41
CA MET A 81 5.88 16.96 -3.01
C MET A 81 6.01 17.57 -4.40
N LEU A 82 4.98 17.48 -5.24
CA LEU A 82 4.99 18.05 -6.59
C LEU A 82 5.14 19.57 -6.56
N VAL A 83 4.33 20.25 -5.75
CA VAL A 83 4.39 21.71 -5.59
C VAL A 83 5.75 22.14 -5.04
N PHE A 84 6.21 21.49 -3.97
CA PHE A 84 7.53 21.74 -3.38
C PHE A 84 8.64 21.57 -4.42
N SER A 85 8.56 20.48 -5.20
CA SER A 85 9.51 20.18 -6.25
C SER A 85 9.52 21.26 -7.34
N LEU A 86 8.36 21.69 -7.84
CA LEU A 86 8.28 22.70 -8.91
C LEU A 86 8.78 24.06 -8.44
N VAL A 87 8.37 24.48 -7.24
CA VAL A 87 8.79 25.77 -6.66
C VAL A 87 10.31 25.76 -6.48
N TYR A 88 10.85 24.77 -5.76
CA TYR A 88 12.28 24.76 -5.44
C TYR A 88 13.17 24.40 -6.63
N HIS A 89 12.64 23.68 -7.63
CA HIS A 89 13.38 23.43 -8.86
C HIS A 89 13.73 24.74 -9.57
N ALA A 90 12.80 25.70 -9.59
CA ALA A 90 13.03 27.02 -10.20
C ALA A 90 14.09 27.86 -9.45
N TYR A 91 14.33 27.61 -8.17
CA TYR A 91 15.29 28.37 -7.35
C TYR A 91 16.68 27.73 -7.27
N PHE A 92 16.76 26.42 -7.09
CA PHE A 92 18.02 25.73 -6.76
C PHE A 92 18.53 24.83 -7.89
N GLU A 93 17.74 24.59 -8.94
CA GLU A 93 18.06 23.78 -10.13
C GLU A 93 18.68 22.39 -9.88
N THR A 94 18.61 21.87 -8.65
CA THR A 94 19.28 20.62 -8.30
C THR A 94 18.58 19.40 -8.91
N TRP A 95 19.36 18.34 -9.13
CA TRP A 95 18.85 17.08 -9.65
C TRP A 95 17.82 16.41 -8.71
N PHE A 96 17.92 16.68 -7.41
CA PHE A 96 16.97 16.19 -6.41
C PHE A 96 15.53 16.61 -6.75
N PHE A 97 15.30 17.90 -7.01
CA PHE A 97 13.96 18.37 -7.38
C PHE A 97 13.53 17.82 -8.73
N LYS A 98 14.43 17.67 -9.71
CA LYS A 98 14.07 17.03 -10.99
C LYS A 98 13.57 15.59 -10.80
N ALA A 99 14.19 14.82 -9.90
CA ALA A 99 13.79 13.44 -9.60
C ALA A 99 12.51 13.35 -8.76
N LEU A 100 12.23 14.37 -7.94
CA LEU A 100 11.05 14.40 -7.07
C LEU A 100 9.74 14.61 -7.85
N ILE A 101 9.78 15.28 -9.00
CA ILE A 101 8.61 15.47 -9.89
C ILE A 101 8.01 14.11 -10.33
N PRO A 102 8.72 13.23 -11.06
CA PRO A 102 8.13 11.97 -11.51
C PRO A 102 7.74 11.07 -10.33
N LEU A 103 8.49 11.11 -9.22
CA LEU A 103 8.16 10.36 -8.02
C LEU A 103 6.84 10.81 -7.39
N SER A 104 6.62 12.12 -7.28
CA SER A 104 5.37 12.68 -6.77
C SER A 104 4.16 12.31 -7.63
N ILE A 105 4.33 12.30 -8.96
CA ILE A 105 3.30 11.86 -9.91
C ILE A 105 2.98 10.38 -9.71
N LEU A 106 3.99 9.52 -9.50
CA LEU A 106 3.77 8.10 -9.26
C LEU A 106 3.00 7.84 -7.96
N VAL A 107 3.29 8.58 -6.89
CA VAL A 107 2.55 8.50 -5.62
C VAL A 107 1.10 8.95 -5.79
N MET A 108 0.88 10.09 -6.45
CA MET A 108 -0.47 10.58 -6.75
C MET A 108 -1.24 9.61 -7.66
N TRP A 109 -0.57 9.02 -8.64
CA TRP A 109 -1.19 8.05 -9.54
C TRP A 109 -1.59 6.78 -8.79
N SER A 110 -0.75 6.26 -7.89
CA SER A 110 -1.06 5.07 -7.09
C SER A 110 -2.34 5.27 -6.26
N SER A 111 -2.40 6.36 -5.49
CA SER A 111 -3.58 6.68 -4.64
C SER A 111 -4.87 6.85 -5.46
N VAL A 112 -4.80 7.49 -6.64
CA VAL A 112 -5.96 7.58 -7.55
C VAL A 112 -6.36 6.20 -8.05
N GLU A 113 -5.40 5.36 -8.44
CA GLU A 113 -5.68 4.02 -8.93
C GLU A 113 -6.32 3.14 -7.84
N ASP A 114 -5.88 3.24 -6.59
CA ASP A 114 -6.47 2.50 -5.45
C ASP A 114 -7.91 2.96 -5.17
N VAL A 115 -8.18 4.26 -5.14
CA VAL A 115 -9.56 4.80 -5.06
C VAL A 115 -10.43 4.33 -6.24
N MET A 116 -9.86 4.22 -7.45
CA MET A 116 -10.59 3.72 -8.63
C MET A 116 -10.82 2.20 -8.60
N MET A 117 -9.89 1.42 -8.04
CA MET A 117 -10.06 -0.02 -7.87
C MET A 117 -11.25 -0.34 -6.98
N TRP A 118 -11.49 0.48 -5.96
CA TRP A 118 -12.68 0.37 -5.10
C TRP A 118 -14.00 0.71 -5.79
N ARG A 119 -14.00 1.63 -6.77
CA ARG A 119 -15.22 2.01 -7.51
C ARG A 119 -15.62 1.02 -8.60
N LYS A 120 -14.74 0.11 -9.00
CA LYS A 120 -15.11 -0.93 -9.94
C LYS A 120 -15.98 -1.94 -9.19
N PRO A 121 -17.24 -2.19 -9.61
CA PRO A 121 -17.98 -3.32 -9.06
C PRO A 121 -17.11 -4.54 -9.26
N GLU A 122 -16.99 -5.38 -8.24
CA GLU A 122 -16.29 -6.65 -8.34
C GLU A 122 -16.76 -7.35 -9.62
N ILE A 123 -15.95 -7.28 -10.68
CA ILE A 123 -15.94 -8.38 -11.62
C ILE A 123 -15.45 -9.49 -10.72
N LYS A 124 -16.37 -10.39 -10.33
CA LYS A 124 -16.11 -11.65 -9.64
C LYS A 124 -15.11 -12.45 -10.46
N LEU A 125 -13.86 -12.02 -10.46
CA LEU A 125 -12.79 -12.59 -11.25
C LEU A 125 -12.16 -13.68 -10.39
N GLY A 126 -12.90 -14.78 -10.31
CA GLY A 126 -12.51 -16.00 -9.63
C GLY A 126 -12.95 -16.02 -8.18
N MET A 127 -13.86 -16.96 -7.89
CA MET A 127 -13.80 -17.72 -6.64
C MET A 127 -12.32 -17.98 -6.30
N VAL A 128 -11.76 -17.22 -5.36
CA VAL A 128 -10.63 -17.73 -4.60
C VAL A 128 -11.28 -18.68 -3.62
N THR A 129 -11.34 -19.94 -4.03
CA THR A 129 -11.48 -21.07 -3.14
C THR A 129 -10.69 -20.77 -1.88
N HIS A 130 -11.35 -20.85 -0.72
CA HIS A 130 -10.66 -21.02 0.53
C HIS A 130 -9.70 -22.21 0.36
N TYR A 131 -8.44 -21.96 0.04
CA TYR A 131 -7.36 -22.84 0.45
C TYR A 131 -7.21 -22.60 1.96
N VAL A 132 -8.19 -23.10 2.71
CA VAL A 132 -7.88 -23.82 3.94
C VAL A 132 -6.73 -24.71 3.53
N CYS A 133 -5.54 -24.56 4.15
CA CYS A 133 -4.49 -25.57 4.03
C CYS A 133 -5.20 -26.93 4.05
N PRO A 134 -5.19 -27.71 2.96
CA PRO A 134 -5.60 -29.09 3.07
C PRO A 134 -4.61 -29.62 4.09
N LYS A 135 -5.09 -30.01 5.28
CA LYS A 135 -4.30 -30.85 6.18
C LYS A 135 -3.74 -31.92 5.28
N GLU A 136 -2.44 -31.84 5.07
CA GLU A 136 -1.70 -32.70 4.17
C GLU A 136 -2.13 -34.11 4.55
N LYS A 137 -2.84 -34.76 3.63
CA LYS A 137 -3.24 -36.14 3.80
C LYS A 137 -1.93 -36.88 3.95
N VAL A 138 -1.60 -37.23 5.19
CA VAL A 138 -0.58 -38.21 5.56
C VAL A 138 -0.93 -39.49 4.80
N ARG A 139 -0.36 -39.61 3.61
CA ARG A 139 -0.46 -40.79 2.76
C ARG A 139 0.87 -41.50 2.94
N GLY A 140 0.89 -42.35 3.95
CA GLY A 140 1.97 -43.27 4.24
C GLY A 140 1.42 -44.31 5.18
N GLU A 141 0.97 -45.43 4.63
CA GLU A 141 0.66 -46.63 5.41
C GLU A 141 1.92 -47.05 6.18
N GLU A 142 2.02 -46.71 7.46
CA GLU A 142 2.86 -47.46 8.37
C GLU A 142 1.97 -48.48 9.09
N LYS A 143 2.07 -49.72 8.63
CA LYS A 143 1.57 -50.89 9.34
C LYS A 143 2.13 -50.86 10.76
N PHE A 144 1.28 -50.54 11.73
CA PHE A 144 1.55 -50.80 13.15
C PHE A 144 1.64 -52.31 13.36
N VAL A 145 2.86 -52.85 13.33
CA VAL A 145 3.15 -54.20 13.80
C VAL A 145 3.13 -54.16 15.34
N ARG A 146 2.02 -54.59 15.94
CA ARG A 146 2.00 -55.01 17.36
C ARG A 146 2.86 -56.27 17.49
N ARG A 147 4.03 -56.18 18.13
CA ARG A 147 4.68 -57.36 18.70
C ARG A 147 4.04 -57.65 20.07
N LYS A 148 3.56 -58.88 20.24
CA LYS A 148 3.33 -59.49 21.56
C LYS A 148 4.67 -59.86 22.18
#